data_AF-J0MVG8-F1
#
_entry.id   AF-J0MVG8-F1
#
_cell.length_a   1.000
_cell.length_b   1.000
_cell.length_c   1.000
_cell.angle_alpha   90.00
_cell.angle_beta   90.00
_cell.angle_gamma   90.00
#
_symmetry.space_group_name_H-M   'P 1'
#
loop_
_entity.id
_entity.type
_entity.pdbx_description
1 polymer ?
#
loop_
_entity_poly.entity_id
_entity_poly.type
_entity_poly.pdbx_seq_one_letter_code
_entity_poly.pdbx_strand_id
1 'polypeptide(L)'
;MSLNRRERETTARELDNNLALTGLTRAQVRERTGLPPERFQAALEVNAVMDPADVWLVRDTIEDAVREEGKTPLPYSKLTDSMRRAAAAWFGYRQGDGPRL
;
A
#
# COMPACT_ATOMS: atom_id res chain seq x y z
N MET A 1 1.97 -8.68 -9.77
CA MET A 1 0.59 -8.61 -10.31
C MET A 1 0.64 -7.82 -11.61
N SER A 2 -0.12 -8.19 -12.64
CA SER A 2 -0.30 -7.36 -13.84
C SER A 2 -1.69 -6.73 -13.81
N LEU A 3 -1.76 -5.40 -13.83
CA LEU A 3 -3.00 -4.63 -13.83
C LEU A 3 -3.14 -3.90 -15.16
N ASN A 4 -4.35 -3.92 -15.73
CA ASN A 4 -4.65 -3.09 -16.89
C ASN A 4 -4.83 -1.61 -16.48
N ARG A 5 -4.92 -0.70 -17.46
CA ARG A 5 -5.02 0.75 -17.21
C ARG A 5 -6.17 1.13 -16.27
N ARG A 6 -7.36 0.55 -16.47
CA ARG A 6 -8.56 0.84 -15.66
C ARG A 6 -8.43 0.30 -14.24
N GLU A 7 -7.82 -0.88 -14.10
CA GLU A 7 -7.55 -1.47 -12.79
C GLU A 7 -6.54 -0.61 -12.02
N ARG A 8 -5.47 -0.14 -12.67
CA ARG A 8 -4.49 0.78 -12.05
C ARG A 8 -5.15 2.07 -11.54
N GLU A 9 -5.95 2.74 -12.37
CA GLU A 9 -6.68 3.94 -11.96
C GLU A 9 -7.65 3.68 -10.79
N THR A 10 -8.25 2.50 -10.74
CA THR A 10 -9.15 2.12 -9.65
C THR A 10 -8.37 1.86 -8.37
N THR A 11 -7.29 1.09 -8.44
CA THR A 11 -6.42 0.81 -7.30
C THR A 11 -5.77 2.08 -6.74
N ALA A 12 -5.33 3.01 -7.59
CA ALA A 12 -4.80 4.30 -7.13
C ALA A 12 -5.83 5.09 -6.31
N ARG A 13 -7.08 5.17 -6.78
CA ARG A 13 -8.17 5.81 -6.01
C ARG A 13 -8.47 5.10 -4.70
N GLU A 14 -8.45 3.76 -4.69
CA GLU A 14 -8.64 2.98 -3.46
C GLU A 14 -7.51 3.22 -2.44
N LEU A 15 -6.26 3.38 -2.90
CA LEU A 15 -5.13 3.76 -2.05
C LEU A 15 -5.31 5.17 -1.49
N ASP A 16 -5.65 6.15 -2.32
CA ASP A 16 -5.89 7.53 -1.88
C ASP A 16 -7.06 7.64 -0.89
N ASN A 17 -8.15 6.89 -1.10
CA ASN A 17 -9.29 6.87 -0.17
C ASN A 17 -8.90 6.29 1.20
N ASN A 18 -8.10 5.23 1.23
CA ASN A 18 -7.59 4.67 2.48
C ASN A 18 -6.58 5.61 3.15
N LEU A 19 -5.71 6.27 2.38
CA LEU A 19 -4.79 7.28 2.88
C LEU A 19 -5.55 8.41 3.60
N ALA A 20 -6.65 8.88 3.02
CA ALA A 20 -7.48 9.92 3.63
C ALA A 20 -8.05 9.53 5.01
N LEU A 21 -8.26 8.22 5.28
CA LEU A 21 -8.71 7.76 6.59
C LEU A 21 -7.64 7.90 7.68
N THR A 22 -6.37 7.88 7.32
CA THR A 22 -5.24 7.99 8.26
C THR A 22 -5.09 9.40 8.85
N GLY A 23 -5.57 10.44 8.16
CA GLY A 23 -5.26 11.83 8.49
C GLY A 23 -3.81 12.25 8.22
N LEU A 24 -2.97 11.36 7.71
CA LEU A 24 -1.56 11.63 7.38
C LEU A 24 -1.43 12.26 5.99
N THR A 25 -0.36 13.04 5.83
CA THR A 25 0.07 13.51 4.52
C THR A 25 0.77 12.40 3.73
N ARG A 26 0.79 12.53 2.40
CA ARG A 26 1.57 11.64 1.51
C ARG A 26 3.05 11.54 1.92
N ALA A 27 3.65 12.64 2.39
CA ALA A 27 5.05 12.66 2.82
C ALA A 27 5.28 11.83 4.09
N GLN A 28 4.38 11.91 5.07
CA GLN A 28 4.46 11.10 6.30
C GLN A 28 4.29 9.61 6.02
N VAL A 29 3.37 9.23 5.12
CA VAL A 29 3.22 7.82 4.74
C VAL A 29 4.44 7.32 3.95
N ARG A 30 4.99 8.13 3.03
CA ARG A 30 6.25 7.81 2.36
C ARG A 30 7.39 7.58 3.35
N GLU A 31 7.52 8.42 4.36
CA GLU A 31 8.57 8.25 5.39
C GLU A 31 8.45 6.91 6.10
N ARG A 32 7.23 6.46 6.38
CA ARG A 32 6.99 5.13 6.96
C ARG A 32 7.36 3.97 6.03
N THR A 33 7.24 4.14 4.70
CA THR A 33 7.67 3.10 3.75
C THR A 33 9.18 3.08 3.52
N GLY A 34 9.89 4.17 3.80
CA GLY A 34 11.31 4.33 3.48
C GLY A 34 11.61 4.43 1.98
N LEU A 35 10.58 4.53 1.13
CA LEU A 35 10.75 4.62 -0.32
C LEU A 35 11.25 6.01 -0.75
N PRO A 36 12.10 6.09 -1.78
CA PRO A 36 12.37 7.34 -2.49
C PRO A 36 11.07 7.97 -3.01
N PRO A 37 10.99 9.31 -3.11
CA PRO A 37 9.78 10.02 -3.53
C PRO A 37 9.18 9.50 -4.84
N GLU A 38 10.01 9.25 -5.85
CA GLU A 38 9.55 8.78 -7.17
C GLU A 38 8.95 7.37 -7.12
N ARG A 39 9.52 6.45 -6.32
CA ARG A 39 9.01 5.09 -6.16
C ARG A 39 7.70 5.08 -5.40
N PHE A 40 7.63 5.86 -4.32
CA PHE A 40 6.40 6.03 -3.56
C PHE A 40 5.28 6.62 -4.42
N GLN A 41 5.57 7.67 -5.19
CA GLN A 41 4.58 8.27 -6.08
C GLN A 41 4.12 7.27 -7.14
N ALA A 42 5.04 6.56 -7.79
CA ALA A 42 4.69 5.55 -8.78
C ALA A 42 3.82 4.44 -8.21
N ALA A 43 4.11 3.98 -6.99
CA ALA A 43 3.34 2.96 -6.29
C ALA A 43 1.96 3.46 -5.86
N LEU A 44 1.88 4.67 -5.28
CA LEU A 44 0.62 5.28 -4.84
C LEU A 44 -0.33 5.55 -6.03
N GLU A 45 0.21 6.06 -7.14
CA GLU A 45 -0.54 6.31 -8.38
C GLU A 45 -0.74 5.04 -9.22
N VAL A 46 -0.13 3.93 -8.81
CA VAL A 46 -0.11 2.64 -9.52
C VAL A 46 0.20 2.85 -11.01
N ASN A 47 1.20 3.66 -11.31
CA ASN A 47 1.48 4.06 -12.70
C ASN A 47 2.14 2.90 -13.49
N ALA A 48 2.45 3.13 -14.76
CA ALA A 48 2.92 2.06 -15.64
C ALA A 48 4.33 1.52 -15.33
N VAL A 49 5.14 2.29 -14.60
CA VAL A 49 6.54 1.95 -14.29
C VAL A 49 6.72 1.53 -12.83
N MET A 50 5.63 1.43 -12.07
CA MET A 50 5.66 1.04 -10.67
C MET A 50 6.23 -0.37 -10.47
N ASP A 51 6.91 -0.56 -9.33
CA ASP A 51 7.25 -1.89 -8.84
C ASP A 51 6.05 -2.46 -8.06
N PRO A 52 5.51 -3.65 -8.43
CA PRO A 52 4.44 -4.28 -7.66
C PRO A 52 4.76 -4.49 -6.17
N ALA A 53 6.02 -4.63 -5.80
CA ALA A 53 6.46 -4.72 -4.40
C ALA A 53 6.10 -3.44 -3.63
N ASP A 54 6.39 -2.29 -4.23
CA ASP A 54 6.18 -0.98 -3.63
C ASP A 54 4.69 -0.71 -3.43
N VAL A 55 3.83 -1.17 -4.35
CA VAL A 55 2.37 -1.03 -4.22
C VAL A 55 1.86 -1.79 -2.99
N TRP A 56 2.36 -3.00 -2.76
CA TRP A 56 1.99 -3.77 -1.57
C TRP A 56 2.53 -3.13 -0.29
N LEU A 57 3.78 -2.64 -0.30
CA LEU A 57 4.35 -1.92 0.83
C LEU A 57 3.54 -0.67 1.18
N VAL A 58 3.18 0.13 0.17
CA VAL A 58 2.36 1.34 0.35
C VAL A 58 0.98 0.97 0.90
N ARG A 59 0.32 -0.05 0.34
CA ARG A 59 -0.97 -0.54 0.84
C ARG A 59 -0.88 -0.91 2.31
N ASP A 60 0.05 -1.78 2.67
CA ASP A 60 0.12 -2.33 4.02
C ASP A 60 0.45 -1.21 5.03
N THR A 61 1.33 -0.28 4.66
CA THR A 61 1.66 0.91 5.47
C THR A 61 0.43 1.80 5.69
N ILE A 62 -0.39 2.01 4.65
CA ILE A 62 -1.64 2.77 4.77
C ILE A 62 -2.63 2.03 5.68
N GLU A 63 -2.85 0.73 5.45
CA GLU A 63 -3.80 -0.03 6.27
C GLU A 63 -3.39 -0.08 7.74
N ASP A 64 -2.10 -0.22 8.04
CA ASP A 64 -1.59 -0.18 9.42
C ASP A 64 -1.82 1.20 10.04
N ALA A 65 -1.56 2.29 9.32
CA ALA A 65 -1.86 3.65 9.78
C ALA A 65 -3.37 3.88 10.01
N VAL A 66 -4.25 3.30 9.18
CA VAL A 66 -5.70 3.37 9.41
C VAL A 66 -6.09 2.64 10.70
N ARG A 67 -5.48 1.48 10.97
CA ARG A 67 -5.73 0.69 12.19
C ARG A 67 -5.19 1.36 13.45
N GLU A 68 -4.04 2.03 13.37
CA GLU A 68 -3.48 2.85 14.46
C GLU A 68 -4.46 3.95 14.91
N GLU A 69 -5.22 4.52 13.98
CA GLU A 69 -6.28 5.49 14.24
C GLU A 69 -7.60 4.86 14.75
N GLY A 70 -7.61 3.55 15.02
CA GLY A 70 -8.79 2.80 15.46
C GLY A 70 -9.87 2.65 14.38
N LYS A 71 -9.52 2.89 13.11
CA LYS A 71 -10.45 2.80 11.96
C LYS A 71 -10.25 1.48 11.21
N THR A 72 -11.22 1.16 10.35
CA THR A 72 -11.17 -0.01 9.47
C THR A 72 -10.80 0.41 8.05
N PRO A 73 -9.78 -0.22 7.42
CA PRO A 73 -9.46 0.03 6.02
C PRO A 73 -10.63 -0.27 5.08
N LEU A 74 -10.78 0.54 4.03
CA LEU A 74 -11.71 0.29 2.94
C LEU A 74 -11.20 -0.86 2.06
N PRO A 75 -12.11 -1.70 1.54
CA PRO A 75 -11.72 -2.84 0.71
C PRO A 75 -11.10 -2.40 -0.61
N TYR A 76 -10.16 -3.20 -1.10
CA TYR A 76 -9.59 -3.07 -2.44
C TYR A 76 -10.23 -4.07 -3.40
N SER A 77 -10.50 -3.66 -4.64
CA SER A 77 -11.01 -4.56 -5.67
C SER A 77 -9.93 -5.49 -6.24
N LYS A 78 -8.67 -5.03 -6.25
CA LYS A 78 -7.52 -5.78 -6.81
C LYS A 78 -6.44 -6.10 -5.79
N LEU A 79 -6.19 -5.23 -4.82
CA LEU A 79 -5.24 -5.53 -3.74
C LEU A 79 -5.92 -6.29 -2.59
N THR A 80 -6.61 -7.37 -2.91
CA THR A 80 -7.34 -8.16 -1.90
C THR A 80 -6.39 -8.91 -0.98
N ASP A 81 -6.83 -9.27 0.23
CA ASP A 81 -6.02 -10.07 1.17
C ASP A 81 -5.65 -11.45 0.62
N SER A 82 -6.48 -12.02 -0.25
CA SER A 82 -6.15 -13.26 -0.96
C SER A 82 -4.93 -13.06 -1.87
N MET A 83 -4.92 -11.97 -2.63
CA MET A 83 -3.80 -11.62 -3.50
C MET A 83 -2.57 -11.19 -2.70
N ARG A 84 -2.76 -10.57 -1.54
CA ARG A 84 -1.67 -10.25 -0.60
C ARG A 84 -0.98 -11.52 -0.11
N ARG A 85 -1.73 -12.53 0.34
CA ARG A 85 -1.18 -13.81 0.79
C ARG A 85 -0.41 -14.53 -0.31
N ALA A 86 -0.92 -14.50 -1.55
CA ALA A 86 -0.20 -15.04 -2.69
C ALA A 86 1.09 -14.26 -3.00
N ALA A 87 1.07 -12.93 -2.85
CA ALA A 87 2.22 -12.07 -3.07
C ALA A 87 3.29 -12.16 -1.97
N ALA A 88 2.92 -12.50 -0.73
CA ALA A 88 3.86 -12.67 0.38
C ALA A 88 4.95 -13.73 0.09
N ALA A 89 4.64 -14.73 -0.73
CA ALA A 89 5.59 -15.72 -1.21
C ALA A 89 6.68 -15.15 -2.15
N TRP A 90 6.44 -13.97 -2.75
CA TRP A 90 7.35 -13.33 -3.70
C TRP A 90 8.26 -12.28 -3.07
N PHE A 91 7.88 -11.71 -1.93
CA PHE A 91 8.61 -10.60 -1.31
C PHE A 91 9.40 -10.97 -0.05
N GLY A 92 9.44 -12.26 0.32
CA GLY A 92 10.20 -12.73 1.49
C GLY A 92 9.77 -12.09 2.82
N TYR A 93 8.56 -11.53 2.87
CA TYR A 93 8.08 -10.75 4.01
C TYR A 93 7.70 -11.69 5.16
N ARG A 94 8.61 -11.88 6.12
CA ARG A 94 8.24 -12.35 7.44
C ARG A 94 7.53 -11.20 8.15
N GLN A 95 6.22 -11.34 8.31
CA GLN A 95 5.50 -10.52 9.28
C GLN A 95 5.97 -10.95 10.69
N GLY A 96 6.57 -10.02 11.42
CA GLY A 96 6.91 -10.21 12.83
C GLY A 96 8.36 -9.89 13.16
N ASP A 97 8.68 -8.60 13.23
CA ASP A 97 9.58 -8.02 14.24
C ASP A 97 9.28 -6.51 14.27
N GLY A 98 8.06 -6.18 14.70
CA GLY A 98 7.82 -4.87 15.29
C GLY A 98 8.63 -4.76 16.59
N PRO A 99 9.06 -3.55 17.00
CA PRO A 99 9.88 -3.40 18.19
C PRO A 99 9.17 -4.03 19.39
N ARG A 100 9.81 -5.03 20.00
CA ARG A 100 9.50 -5.37 21.38
C ARG A 100 10.01 -4.19 22.21
N LEU A 101 9.05 -3.45 22.77
CA LEU A 101 9.14 -2.48 23.87
C LEU A 101 10.52 -1.84 24.12
#